data_AF-A0A966VIY3-F1
#
_entry.id   AF-A0A966VIY3-F1
#
_cell.length_a   1.000
_cell.length_b   1.000
_cell.length_c   1.000
_cell.angle_alpha   90.00
_cell.angle_beta   90.00
_cell.angle_gamma   90.00
#
_symmetry.space_group_name_H-M   'P 1'
#
loop_
_entity.id
_entity.type
_entity.pdbx_description
1 polymer ?
#
loop_
_entity_poly.entity_id
_entity_poly.type
_entity_poly.pdbx_seq_one_letter_code
_entity_poly.pdbx_strand_id
1 'polypeptide(L)' 'MLAFVRLTENELYELYTLSAQTFKDTFASQNTAKNMTLYLEEHMSKSKLLEELTNPDSHFYFAYKDKDCMGT' A
#
# COMPACT_ATOMS: atom_id res chain seq x y z
N MET A 1 -9.64 20.06 -3.56
CA MET A 1 -9.84 19.33 -4.84
C MET A 1 -9.43 17.88 -4.65
N LEU A 2 -10.22 16.91 -5.12
CA LEU A 2 -9.86 15.49 -5.08
C LEU A 2 -9.17 15.12 -6.39
N ALA A 3 -8.01 14.46 -6.30
CA ALA A 3 -7.24 13.99 -7.45
C ALA A 3 -6.80 12.53 -7.23
N PHE A 4 -6.68 11.78 -8.32
CA PHE A 4 -6.18 10.40 -8.31
C PHE A 4 -4.97 10.32 -9.23
N VAL A 5 -3.86 9.80 -8.69
CA VAL A 5 -2.61 9.64 -9.44
C VAL A 5 -2.37 8.15 -9.60
N ARG A 6 -2.34 7.67 -10.86
CA ARG A 6 -2.02 6.27 -11.16
C ARG A 6 -0.57 5.99 -10.81
N LEU A 7 -0.34 4.86 -10.14
CA LEU A 7 1.01 4.44 -9.74
C LEU A 7 1.67 3.55 -10.79
N THR A 8 2.99 3.58 -10.75
CA THR A 8 3.92 2.72 -11.49
C THR A 8 4.87 2.04 -10.50
N GLU A 9 5.77 1.18 -10.99
CA GLU A 9 6.82 0.57 -10.20
C GLU A 9 7.73 1.59 -9.49
N ASN A 10 7.80 2.84 -9.98
CA ASN A 10 8.59 3.91 -9.35
C ASN A 10 8.06 4.28 -7.96
N GLU A 11 6.76 4.11 -7.73
CA GLU A 11 6.10 4.42 -6.46
C GLU A 11 6.05 3.21 -5.51
N LEU A 12 6.68 2.07 -5.85
CA LEU A 12 6.64 0.84 -5.05
C LEU A 12 6.98 1.05 -3.57
N TYR A 13 8.00 1.87 -3.28
CA TYR A 13 8.41 2.13 -1.90
C TYR A 13 7.35 2.91 -1.12
N GLU A 14 6.76 3.93 -1.75
CA GLU A 14 5.70 4.74 -1.13
C GLU A 14 4.43 3.90 -0.94
N LEU A 15 4.06 3.11 -1.94
CA LEU A 15 2.92 2.20 -1.88
C LEU A 15 3.07 1.21 -0.73
N TYR A 16 4.22 0.54 -0.62
CA TYR A 16 4.46 -0.40 0.48
C TYR A 16 4.38 0.30 1.85
N THR A 17 5.01 1.46 1.98
CA THR A 17 5.06 2.19 3.26
C THR A 17 3.66 2.60 3.71
N LEU A 18 2.87 3.18 2.79
CA LEU A 18 1.51 3.62 3.09
C LEU A 18 0.60 2.43 3.40
N SER A 19 0.58 1.41 2.53
CA SER A 19 -0.26 0.21 2.72
C SER A 19 0.06 -0.52 4.02
N ALA A 20 1.35 -0.70 4.34
CA ALA A 20 1.76 -1.37 5.57
C ALA A 20 1.39 -0.55 6.82
N GLN A 21 1.53 0.78 6.76
CA GLN A 21 1.14 1.66 7.85
C GLN A 21 -0.38 1.62 8.08
N THR A 22 -1.18 1.82 7.03
CA THR A 22 -2.65 1.78 7.11
C THR A 22 -3.16 0.42 7.61
N PHE A 23 -2.54 -0.68 7.16
CA PHE A 23 -2.87 -2.01 7.65
C PHE A 23 -2.55 -2.17 9.14
N LYS A 24 -1.36 -1.74 9.58
CA LYS A 24 -0.98 -1.77 11.00
C LYS A 24 -1.93 -0.92 11.84
N ASP A 25 -2.24 0.29 11.44
CA ASP A 25 -3.14 1.19 12.18
C ASP A 25 -4.54 0.59 12.35
N THR A 26 -5.00 -0.14 11.35
CA THR A 26 -6.32 -0.80 11.38
C THR A 26 -6.33 -2.05 12.28
N PHE A 27 -5.27 -2.86 12.24
CA PHE A 27 -5.30 -4.23 12.76
C PHE A 27 -4.35 -4.50 13.95
N ALA A 28 -3.50 -3.55 14.35
CA ALA A 28 -2.53 -3.74 15.44
C ALA A 28 -3.17 -4.01 16.80
N SER A 29 -4.36 -3.46 17.08
CA SER A 29 -5.08 -3.73 18.34
C SER A 29 -5.66 -5.14 18.41
N GLN A 30 -5.78 -5.83 17.28
CA GLN A 30 -6.40 -7.16 17.15
C GLN A 30 -5.36 -8.26 16.88
N ASN A 31 -4.08 -7.92 16.74
CA ASN A 31 -3.04 -8.85 16.31
C ASN A 31 -1.76 -8.69 17.13
N THR A 32 -1.01 -9.79 17.28
CA THR A 32 0.35 -9.71 17.82
C THR A 32 1.29 -9.09 16.79
N ALA A 33 2.39 -8.48 17.25
CA ALA A 33 3.42 -7.96 16.36
C ALA A 33 3.99 -9.04 15.42
N LYS A 34 4.09 -10.29 15.90
CA LYS A 34 4.54 -11.43 15.08
C LYS A 34 3.57 -11.73 13.94
N ASN A 35 2.27 -11.81 14.23
CA ASN A 35 1.25 -12.06 13.19
C ASN A 35 1.19 -10.91 12.19
N MET A 36 1.36 -9.67 12.66
CA MET A 36 1.42 -8.48 11.82
C MET A 36 2.58 -8.56 10.82
N THR A 37 3.79 -8.88 11.30
CA THR A 37 4.96 -9.03 10.42
C THR A 37 4.77 -10.15 9.42
N LEU A 38 4.30 -11.32 9.87
CA LEU A 38 4.08 -12.46 8.99
C LEU A 38 3.10 -12.12 7.86
N TYR A 39 1.99 -11.46 8.17
CA TYR A 39 1.01 -11.06 7.16
C TYR A 39 1.61 -10.10 6.12
N LEU A 40 2.37 -9.09 6.57
CA LEU A 40 3.00 -8.14 5.66
C LEU A 40 4.05 -8.80 4.76
N GLU A 41 4.80 -9.77 5.28
CA GLU A 41 5.77 -10.54 4.49
C GLU A 41 5.10 -11.48 3.49
N GLU A 42 4.02 -12.16 3.88
CA GLU A 42 3.35 -13.15 3.04
C GLU A 42 2.41 -12.53 2.01
N HIS A 43 1.74 -11.42 2.33
CA HIS A 43 0.66 -10.87 1.50
C HIS A 43 0.94 -9.48 0.95
N MET A 44 1.84 -8.70 1.56
CA MET A 44 2.08 -7.31 1.18
C MET A 44 3.57 -7.03 0.95
N SER A 45 4.35 -8.05 0.58
CA SER A 45 5.77 -7.84 0.32
C SER A 45 5.97 -6.95 -0.91
N LYS A 46 7.10 -6.24 -0.95
CA LYS A 46 7.47 -5.41 -2.10
C LYS A 46 7.50 -6.18 -3.42
N SER A 47 7.89 -7.47 -3.38
CA SER A 47 7.87 -8.32 -4.57
C SER A 47 6.46 -8.50 -5.12
N LYS A 48 5.49 -8.78 -4.24
CA LYS A 48 4.08 -8.95 -4.63
C LYS A 48 3.47 -7.66 -5.14
N LEU A 49 3.70 -6.55 -4.44
CA LEU A 49 3.24 -5.24 -4.89
C LEU A 49 3.86 -4.84 -6.24
N LEU A 50 5.11 -5.21 -6.51
CA LEU A 50 5.73 -4.98 -7.82
C LEU A 50 5.08 -5.84 -8.92
N GLU A 51 4.79 -7.11 -8.64
CA GLU A 51 4.03 -7.98 -9.56
C GLU A 51 2.65 -7.39 -9.86
N GLU A 52 1.95 -6.87 -8.86
CA GLU A 52 0.65 -6.24 -9.02
C GLU A 52 0.72 -4.88 -9.75
N LEU A 53 1.76 -4.07 -9.53
CA LEU A 53 1.96 -2.79 -10.23
C LEU A 53 2.31 -2.97 -11.71
N THR A 54 3.02 -4.03 -12.05
CA THR A 54 3.45 -4.33 -13.42
C THR A 54 2.45 -5.21 -14.18
N ASN A 55 1.42 -5.72 -13.51
CA ASN A 55 0.34 -6.46 -14.13
C ASN A 55 -0.58 -5.52 -14.93
N PRO A 56 -0.75 -5.73 -16.26
CA PRO A 56 -1.59 -4.86 -17.09
C PRO A 56 -3.08 -4.86 -16.70
N ASP A 57 -3.56 -5.89 -16.00
CA ASP A 57 -4.94 -6.03 -15.53
C ASP A 57 -5.15 -5.49 -14.10
N SER A 58 -4.12 -4.90 -13.49
CA SER A 58 -4.15 -4.34 -12.13
C SER A 58 -3.69 -2.89 -12.12
N HIS A 59 -4.38 -2.03 -11.37
CA HIS A 59 -4.09 -0.60 -11.32
C HIS A 59 -4.21 -0.06 -9.89
N PHE A 60 -3.16 0.63 -9.45
CA PHE A 60 -3.12 1.32 -8.17
C PHE A 60 -3.17 2.83 -8.36
N TYR A 61 -3.74 3.53 -7.38
CA TYR A 61 -3.87 4.98 -7.39
C TYR A 61 -3.64 5.55 -6.00
N PHE A 62 -2.91 6.65 -5.89
CA PHE A 62 -2.98 7.49 -4.70
C PHE A 62 -4.10 8.51 -4.84
N ALA A 63 -4.92 8.62 -3.80
CA ALA A 63 -5.93 9.66 -3.67
C ALA A 63 -5.34 10.86 -2.93
N TYR A 64 -5.45 12.05 -3.54
CA TYR A 64 -4.99 13.30 -2.95
C TYR A 64 -6.14 14.25 -2.71
N LYS A 65 -6.20 14.84 -1.52
CA LYS A 65 -7.05 15.98 -1.23
C LYS A 65 -6.16 17.21 -1.07
N ASP A 66 -6.27 18.12 -2.03
CA ASP A 66 -5.39 19.28 -2.17
C ASP A 66 -3.91 18.85 -2.35
N LYS A 67 -3.09 18.85 -1.28
CA LYS A 67 -1.70 18.38 -1.32
C LYS A 67 -1.45 17.14 -0.45
N ASP A 68 -2.46 16.69 0.27
CA ASP A 68 -2.32 15.61 1.24
C ASP A 68 -2.71 14.28 0.60
N CYS A 69 -1.85 13.27 0.74
CA CYS A 69 -2.17 11.89 0.35
C CYS A 69 -3.16 11.30 1.37
N MET A 70 -4.32 10.86 0.89
CA MET A 70 -5.39 10.29 1.69
C MET A 70 -5.32 8.76 1.77
N GLY A 71 -4.53 8.12 0.91
CA GLY A 71 -4.46 6.67 0.82
C GLY A 71 -4.15 6.16 -0.58
N THR A 72 -4.08 4.84 -0.68
CA THR A 72 -4.08 4.06 -1.91
C THR A 72 -5.30 3.18 -2.03
#